data_AF-A0A2A9NXI3-F1
#
_entry.id   AF-A0A2A9NXI3-F1
#
_cell.length_a   1.000
_cell.length_b   1.000
_cell.length_c   1.000
_cell.angle_alpha   90.00
_cell.angle_beta   90.00
_cell.angle_gamma   90.00
#
_symmetry.space_group_name_H-M   'P 1'
#
loop_
_entity.id
_entity.type
_entity.pdbx_description
1 polymer ?
#
loop_
_entity_poly.entity_id
_entity_poly.type
_entity_poly.pdbx_seq_one_letter_code
_entity_poly.pdbx_strand_id
1 'polypeptide(L)'
;MANQFPIQRPYRVGAIEYVFFHTHLGTYAACLLTACVLNTMSGLIGVHWVVSMAVFTQIGNWSTAFFTLSIAIHTFNSLVLRIRQSPFVCASTIILGWVISIIAALIPFAVHSQIYGPVAITCTFRTGFEKANFLLHVLPILIGSLLSVLLYSIVFLVLRGTLNIRGGVKLTLDPHQRWSKGSGDMENYQRYVACLLPYSVVQLLVISNFKVPLPVVICAFVFWNLLGMLFIVMNLVIRSLLARYY
;
A
#
# COMPACT_ATOMS: atom_id res chain seq x y z
N MET A 1 18.89 -5.00 -53.41
CA MET A 1 18.89 -4.54 -52.00
C MET A 1 17.50 -4.82 -51.44
N ALA A 2 17.35 -5.87 -50.64
CA ALA A 2 16.08 -6.27 -50.06
C ALA A 2 15.95 -5.66 -48.66
N ASN A 3 14.92 -4.83 -48.44
CA ASN A 3 14.57 -4.28 -47.15
C ASN A 3 13.99 -5.39 -46.25
N GLN A 4 14.78 -5.86 -45.29
CA GLN A 4 14.27 -6.69 -44.19
C GLN A 4 13.45 -5.79 -43.25
N PHE A 5 12.13 -5.88 -43.36
CA PHE A 5 11.23 -5.37 -42.33
C PHE A 5 11.40 -6.21 -41.05
N PRO A 6 11.57 -5.59 -39.87
CA PRO A 6 11.63 -6.33 -38.62
C PRO A 6 10.27 -6.98 -38.34
N ILE A 7 10.26 -8.31 -38.29
CA ILE A 7 9.11 -9.12 -37.89
C ILE A 7 8.80 -8.78 -36.42
N GLN A 8 7.76 -7.97 -36.19
CA GLN A 8 7.20 -7.78 -34.86
C GLN A 8 6.59 -9.09 -34.39
N ARG A 9 7.28 -9.79 -33.48
CA ARG A 9 6.72 -10.99 -32.85
C ARG A 9 5.51 -10.59 -32.02
N PRO A 10 4.37 -11.30 -32.14
CA PRO A 10 3.20 -11.03 -31.32
C PRO A 10 3.59 -11.16 -29.84
N TYR A 11 3.40 -10.06 -29.11
CA TYR A 11 3.70 -9.94 -27.70
C TYR A 11 2.77 -10.88 -26.93
N ARG A 12 3.28 -12.06 -26.53
CA ARG A 12 2.51 -13.07 -25.81
C ARG A 12 2.33 -12.57 -24.37
N VAL A 13 1.22 -11.88 -24.12
CA VAL A 13 0.85 -11.22 -22.85
C VAL A 13 1.06 -12.11 -21.62
N GLY A 14 0.86 -13.43 -21.75
CA GLY A 14 1.05 -14.38 -20.65
C GLY A 14 2.50 -14.56 -20.15
N ALA A 15 3.54 -14.22 -20.92
CA ALA A 15 4.93 -14.44 -20.48
C ALA A 15 5.46 -13.37 -19.50
N ILE A 16 4.84 -12.20 -19.46
CA ILE A 16 5.36 -11.03 -18.72
C ILE A 16 4.91 -11.05 -17.26
N GLU A 17 3.73 -11.59 -16.99
CA GLU A 17 3.16 -11.66 -15.64
C GLU A 17 3.94 -12.63 -14.75
N TYR A 18 4.34 -13.80 -15.27
CA TYR A 18 5.18 -14.75 -14.53
C TYR A 18 6.56 -14.18 -14.17
N VAL A 19 7.10 -13.30 -15.01
CA VAL A 19 8.40 -12.65 -14.74
C VAL A 19 8.29 -11.63 -13.62
N PHE A 20 7.13 -10.96 -13.46
CA PHE A 20 6.92 -9.97 -12.40
C PHE A 20 6.97 -10.59 -11.01
N PHE A 21 6.29 -11.73 -10.80
CA PHE A 21 6.26 -12.43 -9.51
C PHE A 21 7.62 -13.00 -9.08
N HIS A 22 8.53 -13.22 -10.02
CA HIS A 22 9.92 -13.61 -9.72
C HIS A 22 10.79 -12.45 -9.20
N THR A 23 10.28 -11.22 -9.19
CA THR A 23 11.02 -10.07 -8.66
C THR A 23 10.70 -9.81 -7.19
N HIS A 24 11.65 -9.22 -6.45
CA HIS A 24 11.45 -8.81 -5.05
C HIS A 24 10.22 -7.92 -4.84
N LEU A 25 9.90 -7.08 -5.84
CA LEU A 25 8.69 -6.27 -5.83
C LEU A 25 7.42 -7.15 -5.92
N GLY A 26 7.45 -8.15 -6.80
CA GLY A 26 6.36 -9.11 -6.97
C GLY A 26 6.08 -9.91 -5.68
N THR A 27 7.13 -10.28 -4.94
CA THR A 27 6.95 -10.98 -3.65
C THR A 27 6.31 -10.10 -2.59
N TYR A 28 6.65 -8.81 -2.51
CA TYR A 28 5.96 -7.88 -1.62
C TYR A 28 4.51 -7.63 -2.04
N ALA A 29 4.26 -7.49 -3.35
CA ALA A 29 2.91 -7.32 -3.88
C ALA A 29 2.04 -8.54 -3.60
N ALA A 30 2.58 -9.75 -3.69
CA ALA A 30 1.89 -10.98 -3.30
C ALA A 30 1.54 -10.97 -1.81
N CYS A 31 2.47 -10.54 -0.93
CA CYS A 31 2.17 -10.41 0.51
C CYS A 31 1.07 -9.37 0.78
N LEU A 32 1.09 -8.24 0.07
CA LEU A 32 0.06 -7.21 0.16
C LEU A 32 -1.31 -7.73 -0.32
N LEU A 33 -1.35 -8.49 -1.41
CA LEU A 33 -2.56 -9.16 -1.89
C LEU A 33 -3.11 -10.14 -0.85
N THR A 34 -2.25 -10.97 -0.27
CA THR A 34 -2.63 -11.89 0.80
C THR A 34 -3.21 -11.13 2.00
N ALA A 35 -2.61 -10.00 2.39
CA ALA A 35 -3.14 -9.14 3.44
C ALA A 35 -4.55 -8.60 3.13
N CYS A 36 -4.77 -8.18 1.88
CA CYS A 36 -6.09 -7.74 1.42
C CYS A 36 -7.12 -8.88 1.45
N VAL A 37 -6.71 -10.10 1.03
CA VAL A 37 -7.56 -11.29 1.13
C VAL A 37 -7.96 -11.54 2.59
N LEU A 38 -7.04 -11.47 3.55
CA LEU A 38 -7.36 -11.63 4.98
C LEU A 38 -8.37 -10.58 5.46
N ASN A 39 -8.24 -9.32 5.05
CA ASN A 39 -9.22 -8.26 5.36
C ASN A 39 -10.60 -8.59 4.78
N THR A 40 -10.68 -9.04 3.53
CA THR A 40 -11.97 -9.42 2.92
C THR A 40 -12.58 -10.66 3.56
N MET A 41 -11.76 -11.67 3.91
CA MET A 41 -12.21 -12.86 4.63
C MET A 41 -12.81 -12.49 5.97
N SER A 42 -12.24 -11.52 6.68
CA SER A 42 -12.82 -11.02 7.93
C SER A 42 -14.23 -10.46 7.77
N GLY A 43 -14.55 -9.84 6.62
CA GLY A 43 -15.90 -9.32 6.36
C GLY A 43 -16.91 -10.41 6.02
N LEU A 44 -16.44 -11.57 5.54
CA LEU A 44 -17.27 -12.72 5.16
C LEU A 44 -17.56 -13.66 6.33
N ILE A 45 -16.66 -13.72 7.32
CA ILE A 45 -16.88 -14.51 8.53
C ILE A 45 -18.10 -13.91 9.25
N GLY A 46 -19.12 -14.73 9.48
CA GLY A 46 -20.36 -14.26 10.10
C GLY A 46 -20.15 -13.77 11.54
N VAL A 47 -21.07 -12.92 12.01
CA VAL A 47 -21.04 -12.25 13.33
C VAL A 47 -20.91 -13.20 14.53
N HIS A 48 -21.14 -14.49 14.36
CA HIS A 48 -20.95 -15.50 15.41
C HIS A 48 -19.47 -15.68 15.81
N TRP A 49 -18.52 -15.36 14.91
CA TRP A 49 -17.09 -15.57 15.12
C TRP A 49 -16.32 -14.25 15.28
N VAL A 50 -16.81 -13.38 16.17
CA VAL A 50 -16.29 -12.02 16.42
C VAL A 50 -14.78 -12.00 16.64
N VAL A 51 -14.26 -12.95 17.41
CA VAL A 51 -12.83 -13.03 17.75
C VAL A 51 -12.00 -13.30 16.50
N SER A 52 -12.40 -14.30 15.70
CA SER A 52 -11.69 -14.65 14.46
C SER A 52 -11.74 -13.51 13.46
N MET A 53 -12.89 -12.84 13.30
CA MET A 53 -13.02 -11.64 12.47
C MET A 53 -12.03 -10.56 12.91
N ALA A 54 -12.02 -10.20 14.19
CA ALA A 54 -11.15 -9.15 14.68
C ALA A 54 -9.66 -9.47 14.48
N VAL A 55 -9.26 -10.73 14.69
CA VAL A 55 -7.88 -11.19 14.44
C VAL A 55 -7.51 -11.08 12.97
N PHE A 56 -8.36 -11.56 12.05
CA PHE A 56 -8.07 -11.46 10.61
C PHE A 56 -8.02 -10.01 10.13
N THR A 57 -8.96 -9.16 10.58
CA THR A 57 -8.93 -7.71 10.31
C THR A 57 -7.63 -7.08 10.82
N GLN A 58 -7.19 -7.45 12.03
CA GLN A 58 -6.00 -6.84 12.61
C GLN A 58 -4.72 -7.29 11.90
N ILE A 59 -4.57 -8.59 11.61
CA ILE A 59 -3.44 -9.10 10.82
C ILE A 59 -3.44 -8.47 9.42
N GLY A 60 -4.59 -8.43 8.75
CA GLY A 60 -4.72 -7.88 7.41
C GLY A 60 -4.38 -6.39 7.34
N ASN A 61 -4.83 -5.58 8.30
CA ASN A 61 -4.51 -4.16 8.33
C ASN A 61 -3.04 -3.86 8.64
N TRP A 62 -2.44 -4.54 9.61
CA TRP A 62 -1.02 -4.38 9.93
C TRP A 62 -0.12 -4.79 8.76
N SER A 63 -0.39 -5.95 8.17
CA SER A 63 0.37 -6.44 7.02
C SER A 63 0.17 -5.55 5.80
N THR A 64 -1.04 -5.06 5.54
CA THR A 64 -1.31 -4.09 4.47
C THR A 64 -0.49 -2.82 4.64
N ALA A 65 -0.51 -2.20 5.83
CA ALA A 65 0.25 -0.99 6.11
C ALA A 65 1.76 -1.22 5.96
N PHE A 66 2.27 -2.33 6.53
CA PHE A 66 3.69 -2.67 6.50
C PHE A 66 4.19 -2.96 5.09
N PHE A 67 3.47 -3.77 4.30
CA PHE A 67 3.90 -4.12 2.94
C PHE A 67 3.73 -2.96 1.96
N THR A 68 2.73 -2.09 2.15
CA THR A 68 2.61 -0.84 1.38
C THR A 68 3.82 0.06 1.61
N LEU A 69 4.24 0.24 2.86
CA LEU A 69 5.45 1.00 3.19
C LEU A 69 6.71 0.32 2.66
N SER A 70 6.83 -1.00 2.81
CA SER A 70 7.97 -1.77 2.31
C SER A 70 8.15 -1.63 0.80
N ILE A 71 7.05 -1.64 0.03
CA ILE A 71 7.08 -1.42 -1.42
C ILE A 71 7.49 0.02 -1.75
N ALA A 72 6.99 1.01 -1.01
CA ALA A 72 7.40 2.40 -1.17
C ALA A 72 8.92 2.58 -0.93
N ILE A 73 9.45 2.00 0.15
CA ILE A 73 10.88 2.01 0.47
C ILE A 73 11.69 1.29 -0.61
N HIS A 74 11.27 0.12 -1.06
CA HIS A 74 11.92 -0.63 -2.14
C HIS A 74 11.97 0.20 -3.43
N THR A 75 10.86 0.84 -3.79
CA THR A 75 10.74 1.68 -4.98
C THR A 75 11.64 2.90 -4.87
N PHE A 76 11.66 3.57 -3.72
CA PHE A 76 12.55 4.68 -3.43
C PHE A 76 14.02 4.28 -3.55
N ASN A 77 14.44 3.20 -2.89
CA ASN A 77 15.82 2.72 -2.95
C ASN A 77 16.25 2.35 -4.38
N SER A 78 15.35 1.73 -5.15
CA SER A 78 15.65 1.29 -6.51
C SER A 78 15.69 2.44 -7.52
N LEU A 79 14.79 3.42 -7.41
CA LEU A 79 14.67 4.49 -8.40
C LEU A 79 15.49 5.73 -8.03
N VAL A 80 15.44 6.13 -6.76
CA VAL A 80 16.07 7.36 -6.27
C VAL A 80 17.53 7.10 -5.92
N LEU A 81 17.79 6.10 -5.07
CA LEU A 81 19.15 5.77 -4.65
C LEU A 81 19.90 4.87 -5.66
N ARG A 82 19.16 4.22 -6.58
CA ARG A 82 19.69 3.22 -7.53
C ARG A 82 20.45 2.08 -6.84
N ILE A 83 20.05 1.74 -5.62
CA ILE A 83 20.63 0.65 -4.84
C ILE A 83 19.88 -0.63 -5.20
N ARG A 84 20.61 -1.65 -5.64
CA ARG A 84 20.06 -2.98 -5.85
C ARG A 84 19.78 -3.63 -4.50
N GLN A 85 18.51 -3.90 -4.19
CA GLN A 85 18.18 -4.62 -2.96
C GLN A 85 18.64 -6.08 -3.02
N SER A 86 19.20 -6.53 -1.90
CA SER A 86 19.62 -7.92 -1.71
C SER A 86 18.41 -8.83 -1.42
N PRO A 87 18.40 -10.08 -1.92
CA PRO A 87 17.35 -11.06 -1.60
C PRO A 87 17.18 -11.30 -0.10
N PHE A 88 18.27 -11.21 0.69
CA PHE A 88 18.21 -11.39 2.13
C PHE A 88 17.41 -10.31 2.84
N VAL A 89 17.53 -9.05 2.39
CA VAL A 89 16.74 -7.92 2.93
C VAL A 89 15.27 -8.10 2.58
N CYS A 90 14.98 -8.62 1.39
CA CYS A 90 13.61 -8.92 0.99
C CYS A 90 12.97 -10.00 1.86
N ALA A 91 13.66 -11.11 2.06
CA ALA A 91 13.18 -12.21 2.88
C ALA A 91 12.98 -11.80 4.34
N SER A 92 13.94 -11.07 4.93
CA SER A 92 13.83 -10.61 6.32
C SER A 92 12.67 -9.64 6.51
N THR A 93 12.45 -8.72 5.57
CA THR A 93 11.33 -7.78 5.59
C THR A 93 9.98 -8.51 5.55
N ILE A 94 9.86 -9.57 4.73
CA ILE A 94 8.64 -10.38 4.65
C ILE A 94 8.36 -11.09 5.98
N ILE A 95 9.37 -11.76 6.55
CA ILE A 95 9.23 -12.46 7.83
C ILE A 95 8.84 -11.48 8.94
N LEU A 96 9.53 -10.34 9.02
CA LEU A 96 9.23 -9.30 10.01
C LEU A 96 7.81 -8.76 9.87
N GLY A 97 7.37 -8.47 8.64
CA GLY A 97 6.02 -7.95 8.39
C GLY A 97 4.92 -8.88 8.90
N TRP A 98 5.03 -10.18 8.61
CA TRP A 98 4.07 -11.17 9.08
C TRP A 98 4.13 -11.39 10.59
N VAL A 99 5.34 -11.52 11.15
CA VAL A 99 5.54 -11.70 12.60
C VAL A 99 4.96 -10.52 13.38
N ILE A 100 5.27 -9.29 12.98
CA ILE A 100 4.73 -8.08 13.62
C ILE A 100 3.20 -8.05 13.52
N SER A 101 2.63 -8.41 12.38
CA SER A 101 1.17 -8.42 12.19
C SER A 101 0.47 -9.44 13.09
N ILE A 102 1.04 -10.64 13.23
CA ILE A 102 0.50 -11.68 14.12
C ILE A 102 0.63 -11.24 15.58
N ILE A 103 1.79 -10.75 15.99
CA ILE A 103 2.01 -10.26 17.36
C ILE A 103 1.02 -9.14 17.69
N ALA A 104 0.87 -8.16 16.79
CA ALA A 104 -0.06 -7.05 17.00
C ALA A 104 -1.53 -7.48 17.12
N ALA A 105 -1.93 -8.55 16.43
CA ALA A 105 -3.25 -9.13 16.57
C ALA A 105 -3.45 -9.91 17.88
N LEU A 106 -2.37 -10.50 18.41
CA LEU A 106 -2.40 -11.29 19.64
C LEU A 106 -2.23 -10.46 20.92
N ILE A 107 -1.52 -9.32 20.87
CA ILE A 107 -1.28 -8.44 22.02
C ILE A 107 -2.57 -8.14 22.82
N PRO A 108 -3.71 -7.79 22.19
CA PRO A 108 -4.93 -7.50 22.94
C PRO A 108 -5.39 -8.64 23.87
N PHE A 109 -5.22 -9.91 23.46
CA PHE A 109 -5.60 -11.05 24.31
C PHE A 109 -4.71 -11.20 25.54
N ALA A 110 -3.44 -10.80 25.44
CA ALA A 110 -2.53 -10.83 26.58
C ALA A 110 -2.87 -9.76 27.62
N VAL A 111 -3.49 -8.66 27.21
CA VAL A 111 -3.84 -7.56 28.12
C VAL A 111 -5.23 -7.78 28.75
N HIS A 112 -6.26 -8.06 27.96
CA HIS A 112 -7.61 -8.39 28.45
C HIS A 112 -8.32 -9.39 27.50
N SER A 113 -9.05 -10.35 28.05
CA SER A 113 -9.71 -11.41 27.28
C SER A 113 -10.91 -10.94 26.42
N GLN A 114 -11.48 -9.76 26.71
CA GLN A 114 -12.69 -9.24 26.04
C GLN A 114 -12.49 -7.87 25.36
N ILE A 115 -11.31 -7.61 24.79
CA ILE A 115 -11.04 -6.34 24.09
C ILE A 115 -11.79 -6.24 22.76
N TYR A 116 -11.90 -7.36 22.03
CA TYR A 116 -12.58 -7.38 20.73
C TYR A 116 -14.09 -7.52 20.89
N GLY A 117 -14.84 -6.75 20.09
CA GLY A 117 -16.28 -6.75 20.07
C GLY A 117 -16.85 -6.23 18.74
N PRO A 118 -18.15 -6.44 18.51
CA PRO A 118 -18.83 -5.89 17.34
C PRO A 118 -18.96 -4.37 17.46
N VAL A 119 -18.47 -3.64 16.46
CA VAL A 119 -18.65 -2.18 16.33
C VAL A 119 -19.09 -1.88 14.90
N ALA A 120 -20.33 -1.42 14.76
CA ALA A 120 -21.00 -1.22 13.48
C ALA A 120 -20.99 -2.49 12.60
N ILE A 121 -20.33 -2.44 11.44
CA ILE A 121 -20.23 -3.55 10.46
C ILE A 121 -18.94 -4.35 10.57
N THR A 122 -18.09 -4.01 11.55
CA THR A 122 -16.77 -4.64 11.73
C THR A 122 -16.64 -5.21 13.13
N CYS A 123 -15.74 -6.18 13.29
CA CYS A 123 -15.31 -6.62 14.61
C CYS A 123 -13.95 -5.99 14.92
N THR A 124 -13.92 -5.12 15.92
CA THR A 124 -12.72 -4.35 16.29
C THR A 124 -12.69 -4.16 17.81
N PHE A 125 -11.89 -3.22 18.31
CA PHE A 125 -11.81 -2.84 19.70
C PHE A 125 -13.16 -2.32 20.21
N ARG A 126 -13.61 -2.83 21.36
CA ARG A 126 -14.86 -2.41 22.02
C ARG A 126 -14.79 -0.95 22.46
N THR A 127 -15.95 -0.28 22.47
CA THR A 127 -16.13 1.05 23.09
C THR A 127 -15.65 1.00 24.54
N GLY A 128 -14.70 1.86 24.90
CA GLY A 128 -13.99 1.82 26.20
C GLY A 128 -12.48 1.56 26.07
N PHE A 129 -12.02 0.99 24.97
CA PHE A 129 -10.60 0.77 24.67
C PHE A 129 -10.08 1.69 23.56
N GLU A 130 -10.56 2.94 23.50
CA GLU A 130 -10.23 3.90 22.43
C GLU A 130 -8.73 4.15 22.29
N LYS A 131 -8.00 4.23 23.40
CA LYS A 131 -6.53 4.40 23.39
C LYS A 131 -5.83 3.20 22.76
N ALA A 132 -6.28 1.98 23.07
CA ALA A 132 -5.73 0.76 22.49
C ALA A 132 -6.10 0.65 20.99
N ASN A 133 -7.33 1.01 20.63
CA ASN A 133 -7.75 1.09 19.23
C ASN A 133 -6.87 2.08 18.45
N PHE A 134 -6.65 3.28 18.97
CA PHE A 134 -5.80 4.26 18.32
C PHE A 134 -4.36 3.75 18.16
N LEU A 135 -3.74 3.25 19.24
CA LEU A 135 -2.34 2.83 19.22
C LEU A 135 -2.09 1.56 18.39
N LEU A 136 -2.97 0.57 18.51
CA LEU A 136 -2.78 -0.73 17.87
C LEU A 136 -3.43 -0.83 16.50
N HIS A 137 -4.41 0.00 16.15
CA HIS A 137 -5.09 -0.09 14.86
C HIS A 137 -4.79 1.11 13.98
N VAL A 138 -5.08 2.33 14.45
CA VAL A 138 -5.04 3.53 13.60
C VAL A 138 -3.64 4.10 13.43
N LEU A 139 -2.84 4.15 14.49
CA LEU A 139 -1.50 4.74 14.47
C LEU A 139 -0.56 4.06 13.45
N PRO A 140 -0.47 2.72 13.36
CA PRO A 140 0.39 2.05 12.37
C PRO A 140 -0.06 2.33 10.93
N ILE A 141 -1.37 2.35 10.67
CA ILE A 141 -1.94 2.69 9.36
C ILE A 141 -1.61 4.14 9.00
N LEU A 142 -1.74 5.06 9.95
CA LEU A 142 -1.44 6.47 9.76
C LEU A 142 0.06 6.69 9.48
N ILE A 143 0.94 6.07 10.26
CA ILE A 143 2.40 6.16 10.05
C ILE A 143 2.77 5.56 8.70
N GLY A 144 2.27 4.35 8.39
CA GLY A 144 2.53 3.66 7.13
C GLY A 144 2.09 4.50 5.93
N SER A 145 0.86 5.03 5.96
CA SER A 145 0.33 5.87 4.89
C SER A 145 1.08 7.19 4.72
N LEU A 146 1.38 7.91 5.81
CA LEU A 146 2.14 9.17 5.75
C LEU A 146 3.53 8.95 5.16
N LEU A 147 4.26 7.95 5.65
CA LEU A 147 5.59 7.62 5.13
C LEU A 147 5.54 7.17 3.66
N SER A 148 4.55 6.36 3.27
CA SER A 148 4.35 5.97 1.87
C SER A 148 4.09 7.18 0.98
N VAL A 149 3.21 8.10 1.38
CA VAL A 149 2.92 9.33 0.61
C VAL A 149 4.17 10.18 0.47
N LEU A 150 4.95 10.37 1.54
CA LEU A 150 6.22 11.11 1.49
C LEU A 150 7.21 10.47 0.52
N LEU A 151 7.44 9.16 0.61
CA LEU A 151 8.35 8.44 -0.27
C LEU A 151 7.92 8.49 -1.73
N TYR A 152 6.63 8.25 -2.02
CA TYR A 152 6.12 8.33 -3.39
C TYR A 152 6.15 9.75 -3.96
N SER A 153 5.96 10.77 -3.12
CA SER A 153 6.12 12.17 -3.53
C SER A 153 7.56 12.44 -4.00
N ILE A 154 8.55 11.93 -3.26
CA ILE A 154 9.96 12.08 -3.64
C ILE A 154 10.26 11.30 -4.92
N VAL A 155 9.81 10.04 -5.02
CA VAL A 155 9.96 9.22 -6.24
C VAL A 155 9.39 9.95 -7.45
N PHE A 156 8.20 10.52 -7.32
CA PHE A 156 7.55 11.29 -8.37
C PHE A 156 8.38 12.52 -8.80
N LEU A 157 8.91 13.29 -7.84
CA LEU A 157 9.77 14.44 -8.14
C LEU A 157 11.06 14.06 -8.87
N VAL A 158 11.64 12.90 -8.53
CA VAL A 158 12.83 12.35 -9.19
C VAL A 158 12.51 11.86 -10.60
N LEU A 159 11.42 11.10 -10.78
CA LEU A 159 10.98 10.63 -12.10
C LEU A 159 10.65 11.78 -13.06
N ARG A 160 10.13 12.89 -12.53
CA ARG A 160 9.88 14.12 -13.29
C ARG A 160 11.17 14.89 -13.65
N GLY A 161 12.34 14.44 -13.21
CA GLY A 161 13.62 15.12 -13.42
C GLY A 161 13.74 16.45 -12.66
N THR A 162 12.81 16.75 -11.74
CA THR A 162 12.84 17.99 -10.95
C THR A 162 13.93 17.92 -9.90
N LEU A 163 14.20 16.73 -9.36
CA LEU A 163 15.16 16.52 -8.28
C LEU A 163 16.25 15.56 -8.75
N ASN A 164 17.48 16.08 -8.90
CA ASN A 164 18.66 15.27 -9.20
C ASN A 164 19.55 15.21 -7.95
N ILE A 165 19.83 14.00 -7.45
CA ILE A 165 20.62 13.76 -6.23
C ILE A 165 22.09 13.41 -6.55
N ARG A 166 22.46 13.23 -7.83
CA ARG A 166 23.85 12.93 -8.20
C ARG A 166 24.75 14.14 -7.95
N GLY A 167 25.42 14.16 -6.79
CA GLY A 167 26.39 15.19 -6.40
C GLY A 167 25.82 16.36 -5.59
N GLY A 168 24.65 16.20 -4.98
CA GLY A 168 23.96 17.24 -4.19
C GLY A 168 22.51 17.41 -4.60
N VAL A 169 21.69 18.05 -3.77
CA VAL A 169 20.27 18.33 -4.07
C VAL A 169 20.20 19.49 -5.05
N LYS A 170 20.02 19.20 -6.34
CA LYS A 170 19.76 20.22 -7.37
C LYS A 170 18.29 20.15 -7.81
N LEU A 171 17.57 21.25 -7.61
CA LEU A 171 16.20 21.43 -8.09
C LEU A 171 16.24 22.08 -9.48
N THR A 172 15.93 21.31 -10.51
CA THR A 172 15.80 21.82 -11.88
C THR A 172 14.36 22.33 -12.06
N LEU A 173 14.18 23.65 -12.01
CA LEU A 173 12.87 24.31 -12.08
C LEU A 173 12.46 24.74 -13.49
N ASP A 174 13.05 24.17 -14.54
CA ASP A 174 12.75 24.57 -15.93
C ASP A 174 11.33 24.10 -16.36
N PRO A 175 10.35 25.00 -16.54
CA PRO A 175 8.95 24.63 -16.76
C PRO A 175 8.70 24.03 -18.15
N HIS A 176 9.50 24.43 -19.15
CA HIS A 176 9.22 24.14 -20.57
C HIS A 176 9.49 22.67 -20.95
N GLN A 177 10.43 22.00 -20.29
CA GLN A 177 10.63 20.54 -20.43
C GLN A 177 9.61 19.71 -19.64
N ARG A 178 8.89 20.34 -18.70
CA ARG A 178 8.12 19.65 -17.65
C ARG A 178 6.71 19.23 -18.07
N TRP A 179 6.15 19.85 -19.11
CA TRP A 179 4.77 19.64 -19.55
C TRP A 179 4.62 18.68 -20.73
N SER A 180 5.65 18.46 -21.55
CA SER A 180 5.52 17.62 -22.76
C SER A 180 5.57 16.11 -22.50
N LYS A 181 5.96 15.65 -21.29
CA LYS A 181 6.19 14.22 -20.99
C LYS A 181 5.33 13.61 -19.87
N GLY A 182 4.51 14.39 -19.14
CA GLY A 182 4.01 13.98 -17.81
C GLY A 182 2.50 14.01 -17.56
N SER A 183 1.64 14.21 -18.56
CA SER A 183 0.19 14.42 -18.34
C SER A 183 -0.54 13.16 -17.85
N GLY A 184 -0.17 11.95 -18.29
CA GLY A 184 -0.85 10.70 -17.87
C GLY A 184 -0.47 10.16 -16.49
N ASP A 185 0.72 10.50 -15.98
CA ASP A 185 1.23 9.94 -14.71
C ASP A 185 0.70 10.65 -13.46
N MET A 186 0.38 11.94 -13.59
CA MET A 186 -0.17 12.73 -12.48
C MET A 186 -1.56 12.21 -12.06
N GLU A 187 -2.36 11.77 -13.02
CA GLU A 187 -3.72 11.30 -12.77
C GLU A 187 -3.74 10.02 -11.92
N ASN A 188 -2.84 9.07 -12.20
CA ASN A 188 -2.73 7.83 -11.43
C ASN A 188 -2.24 8.07 -9.99
N TYR A 189 -1.29 8.99 -9.81
CA TYR A 189 -0.81 9.38 -8.47
C TYR A 189 -1.91 10.09 -7.65
N GLN A 190 -2.66 11.01 -8.27
CA GLN A 190 -3.77 11.69 -7.60
C GLN A 190 -4.88 10.72 -7.17
N ARG A 191 -5.21 9.74 -8.02
CA ARG A 191 -6.18 8.69 -7.69
C ARG A 191 -5.73 7.85 -6.48
N TYR A 192 -4.44 7.56 -6.36
CA TYR A 192 -3.89 6.83 -5.21
C TYR A 192 -4.04 7.62 -3.90
N VAL A 193 -3.64 8.90 -3.89
CA VAL A 193 -3.75 9.75 -2.69
C VAL A 193 -5.22 9.98 -2.30
N ALA A 194 -6.11 10.14 -3.28
CA ALA A 194 -7.54 10.34 -3.06
C ALA A 194 -8.22 9.14 -2.38
N CYS A 195 -7.76 7.91 -2.60
CA CYS A 195 -8.33 6.71 -1.99
C CYS A 195 -7.81 6.47 -0.55
N LEU A 196 -6.65 7.03 -0.19
CA LEU A 196 -6.01 6.83 1.11
C LEU A 196 -6.59 7.69 2.23
N LEU A 197 -6.85 8.96 1.94
CA LEU A 197 -7.29 9.96 2.92
C LEU A 197 -8.66 9.68 3.57
N PRO A 198 -9.71 9.24 2.83
CA PRO A 198 -11.04 9.10 3.40
C PRO A 198 -11.11 8.12 4.57
N TYR A 199 -10.40 7.00 4.50
CA TYR A 199 -10.42 5.98 5.55
C TYR A 199 -9.80 6.48 6.86
N SER A 200 -8.60 7.05 6.80
CA SER A 200 -7.91 7.57 7.98
C SER A 200 -8.71 8.70 8.65
N VAL A 201 -9.30 9.61 7.86
CA VAL A 201 -10.12 10.71 8.38
C VAL A 201 -11.38 10.18 9.05
N VAL A 202 -12.10 9.25 8.43
CA VAL A 202 -13.32 8.66 9.02
C VAL A 202 -13.01 7.93 10.32
N GLN A 203 -11.92 7.16 10.38
CA GLN A 203 -11.52 6.47 11.62
C GLN A 203 -11.14 7.45 12.74
N LEU A 204 -10.42 8.54 12.42
CA LEU A 204 -10.10 9.59 13.39
C LEU A 204 -11.36 10.29 13.92
N LEU A 205 -12.35 10.54 13.07
CA LEU A 205 -13.63 11.11 13.48
C LEU A 205 -14.39 10.17 14.41
N VAL A 206 -14.45 8.86 14.09
CA VAL A 206 -15.09 7.85 14.93
C VAL A 206 -14.40 7.75 16.30
N ILE A 207 -13.07 7.76 16.35
CA ILE A 207 -12.30 7.73 17.61
C ILE A 207 -12.49 9.03 18.41
N SER A 208 -12.67 10.15 17.72
CA SER A 208 -12.95 11.45 18.35
C SER A 208 -14.41 11.57 18.81
N ASN A 209 -15.17 10.47 18.84
CA ASN A 209 -16.58 10.41 19.24
C ASN A 209 -17.52 11.28 18.37
N PHE A 210 -17.14 11.63 17.15
CA PHE A 210 -18.04 12.27 16.19
C PHE A 210 -19.06 11.26 15.63
N LYS A 211 -20.32 11.71 15.49
CA LYS A 211 -21.37 10.92 14.84
C LYS A 211 -21.14 10.92 13.33
N VAL A 212 -20.47 9.90 12.82
CA VAL A 212 -20.27 9.70 11.38
C VAL A 212 -21.44 8.87 10.82
N PRO A 213 -22.12 9.32 9.74
CA PRO A 213 -23.17 8.53 9.11
C PRO A 213 -22.64 7.19 8.58
N LEU A 214 -23.41 6.12 8.77
CA LEU A 214 -23.07 4.77 8.30
C LEU A 214 -22.67 4.72 6.79
N PRO A 215 -23.34 5.43 5.87
CA PRO A 215 -22.95 5.42 4.45
C PRO A 215 -21.51 5.91 4.22
N VAL A 216 -21.05 6.89 5.00
CA VAL A 216 -19.68 7.44 4.90
C VAL A 216 -18.66 6.40 5.37
N VAL A 217 -18.97 5.68 6.44
CA VAL A 217 -18.12 4.58 6.96
C VAL A 217 -17.98 3.46 5.94
N ILE A 218 -19.10 3.04 5.32
CA ILE A 218 -19.10 2.01 4.27
C ILE A 218 -18.26 2.47 3.08
N CYS A 219 -18.47 3.71 2.62
CA CYS A 219 -17.74 4.28 1.48
C CYS A 219 -16.22 4.30 1.74
N ALA A 220 -15.81 4.77 2.92
CA ALA A 220 -14.40 4.79 3.33
C ALA A 220 -13.80 3.38 3.41
N PHE A 221 -14.55 2.39 3.90
CA PHE A 221 -14.12 1.00 3.94
C PHE A 221 -13.95 0.40 2.54
N VAL A 222 -14.85 0.71 1.60
CA VAL A 222 -14.71 0.29 0.20
C VAL A 222 -13.45 0.89 -0.42
N PHE A 223 -13.18 2.18 -0.23
CA PHE A 223 -11.96 2.81 -0.72
C PHE A 223 -10.69 2.17 -0.15
N TRP A 224 -10.69 1.82 1.14
CA TRP A 224 -9.58 1.11 1.77
C TRP A 224 -9.32 -0.25 1.13
N ASN A 225 -10.36 -1.04 0.88
CA ASN A 225 -10.21 -2.35 0.22
C ASN A 225 -9.78 -2.23 -1.24
N LEU A 226 -10.22 -1.19 -1.95
CA LEU A 226 -9.80 -0.91 -3.32
C LEU A 226 -8.34 -0.44 -3.41
N LEU A 227 -7.78 0.11 -2.33
CA LEU A 227 -6.42 0.62 -2.30
C LEU A 227 -5.38 -0.46 -2.68
N GLY A 228 -5.56 -1.69 -2.20
CA GLY A 228 -4.66 -2.80 -2.52
C GLY A 228 -4.60 -3.09 -4.03
N MET A 229 -5.75 -3.06 -4.69
CA MET A 229 -5.85 -3.25 -6.14
C MET A 229 -5.22 -2.09 -6.92
N LEU A 230 -5.53 -0.84 -6.51
CA LEU A 230 -4.97 0.36 -7.14
C LEU A 230 -3.44 0.42 -7.00
N PHE A 231 -2.89 -0.03 -5.88
CA PHE A 231 -1.47 -0.03 -5.63
C PHE A 231 -0.70 -0.93 -6.59
N ILE A 232 -1.27 -2.10 -6.89
CA ILE A 232 -0.68 -3.06 -7.84
C ILE A 232 -0.71 -2.47 -9.24
N VAL A 233 -1.85 -1.91 -9.64
CA VAL A 233 -1.99 -1.23 -10.93
C VAL A 233 -0.96 -0.11 -11.07
N MET A 234 -0.81 0.74 -10.05
CA MET A 234 0.16 1.85 -10.06
C MET A 234 1.60 1.35 -10.22
N ASN A 235 2.01 0.33 -9.46
CA ASN A 235 3.36 -0.22 -9.56
C ASN A 235 3.63 -0.87 -10.92
N LEU A 236 2.62 -1.52 -11.50
CA LEU A 236 2.70 -2.13 -12.82
C LEU A 236 2.82 -1.06 -13.91
N VAL A 237 2.06 0.04 -13.79
CA VAL A 237 2.16 1.21 -14.68
C VAL A 237 3.54 1.85 -14.59
N ILE A 238 4.05 2.15 -13.38
CA ILE A 238 5.38 2.76 -13.17
C ILE A 238 6.47 1.91 -13.84
N ARG A 239 6.41 0.59 -13.71
CA ARG A 239 7.38 -0.31 -14.37
C ARG A 239 7.24 -0.35 -15.88
N SER A 240 6.00 -0.36 -16.39
CA SER A 240 5.77 -0.31 -17.83
C SER A 240 6.36 0.95 -18.47
N LEU A 241 6.36 2.07 -17.73
CA LEU A 241 6.96 3.32 -18.16
C LEU A 241 8.49 3.26 -18.11
N LEU A 242 9.06 2.70 -17.04
CA LEU A 242 10.51 2.49 -16.96
C LEU A 242 11.03 1.61 -18.10
N ALA A 243 10.30 0.54 -18.45
CA ALA A 243 10.65 -0.33 -19.58
C ALA A 243 10.54 0.33 -20.96
N ARG A 244 9.84 1.47 -21.08
CA ARG A 244 9.81 2.27 -22.33
C ARG A 244 10.94 3.29 -22.42
N TYR A 245 11.54 3.65 -21.30
CA TYR A 245 12.59 4.67 -21.22
C TYR A 245 14.01 4.10 -21.25
N TYR A 246 14.18 2.80 -21.04
CA TYR A 246 15.44 2.04 -21.13
C TYR A 246 15.36 1.03 -22.25
#